data_AF-A0A8S0G3B6-F1
#
_entry.id   AF-A0A8S0G3B6-F1
#
_cell.length_a   1.000
_cell.length_b   1.000
_cell.length_c   1.000
_cell.angle_alpha   90.00
_cell.angle_beta   90.00
_cell.angle_gamma   90.00
#
_symmetry.space_group_name_H-M   'P 1'
#
loop_
_entity.id
_entity.type
_entity.pdbx_description
1 polymer ?
#
loop_
_entity_poly.entity_id
_entity_poly.type
_entity_poly.pdbx_seq_one_letter_code
_entity_poly.pdbx_strand_id
1 'polypeptide(L)'
;MDKQRGFTLIELMVVIGIIAILSAIGIPAYQNYLRKAALTDMLQTFVPYRTAVELCALEHGGLNTCDGGSNGIPSPTTTRYVSAMSVAKGRGVADRARKSQWAKRRHDTGLG
;
A
#
# COMPACT_ATOMS: atom_id res chain seq x y z
N MET A 1 23.52 7.07 -52.69
CA MET A 1 22.97 7.96 -51.65
C MET A 1 21.61 7.44 -51.23
N ASP A 2 21.54 6.78 -50.08
CA ASP A 2 20.26 6.36 -49.49
C ASP A 2 19.45 7.60 -49.11
N LYS A 3 18.25 7.73 -49.71
CA LYS A 3 17.26 8.72 -49.29
C LYS A 3 16.77 8.32 -47.90
N GLN A 4 17.32 8.96 -46.86
CA GLN A 4 16.75 8.89 -45.52
C GLN A 4 15.28 9.31 -45.59
N ARG A 5 14.36 8.34 -45.46
CA ARG A 5 12.94 8.59 -45.31
C ARG A 5 12.70 8.93 -43.84
N GLY A 6 12.66 10.22 -43.53
CA GLY A 6 12.29 10.71 -42.21
C GLY A 6 10.81 10.46 -41.91
N PHE A 7 10.49 10.22 -40.64
CA PHE A 7 9.11 10.17 -40.14
C PHE A 7 8.46 11.54 -40.34
N THR A 8 7.22 11.58 -40.84
CA THR A 8 6.53 12.84 -41.07
C THR A 8 5.97 13.40 -39.75
N LEU A 9 5.93 14.73 -39.63
CA LEU A 9 5.40 15.40 -38.44
C LEU A 9 3.90 15.09 -38.25
N ILE A 10 3.19 14.84 -39.34
CA ILE A 10 1.78 14.45 -39.32
C ILE A 10 1.57 13.02 -38.79
N GLU A 11 2.45 12.06 -39.13
CA GLU A 11 2.39 10.71 -38.54
C GLU A 11 2.57 10.77 -37.02
N LEU A 12 3.50 11.61 -36.56
CA LEU A 12 3.80 11.75 -35.13
C LEU A 12 2.61 12.39 -34.38
N MET A 13 1.95 13.38 -34.97
CA MET A 13 0.76 14.01 -34.37
C MET A 13 -0.41 13.04 -34.17
N VAL A 14 -0.68 12.18 -35.15
CA VAL A 14 -1.75 11.18 -35.05
C VAL A 14 -1.44 10.15 -33.95
N VAL A 15 -0.18 9.70 -33.86
CA VAL A 15 0.25 8.74 -32.82
C VAL A 15 0.10 9.32 -31.42
N ILE A 16 0.50 10.57 -31.19
CA ILE A 16 0.32 11.24 -29.90
C ILE A 16 -1.17 11.37 -29.56
N GLY A 17 -2.02 11.67 -30.54
CA GLY A 17 -3.47 11.74 -30.36
C GLY A 17 -4.06 10.43 -29.85
N ILE A 18 -3.65 9.29 -30.42
CA ILE A 18 -4.11 7.96 -29.98
C ILE A 18 -3.59 7.65 -28.55
N ILE A 19 -2.31 7.91 -28.26
CA ILE A 19 -1.71 7.69 -26.94
C ILE A 19 -2.41 8.55 -25.87
N ALA A 20 -2.79 9.79 -26.18
CA ALA A 20 -3.51 10.66 -25.28
C ALA A 20 -4.87 10.07 -24.87
N ILE A 21 -5.63 9.54 -25.83
CA ILE A 21 -6.93 8.90 -25.55
C ILE A 21 -6.76 7.63 -24.70
N LEU A 22 -5.81 6.76 -25.08
CA LEU A 22 -5.55 5.51 -24.35
C LEU A 22 -5.05 5.76 -22.92
N SER A 23 -4.15 6.73 -22.74
CA SER A 23 -3.59 7.04 -21.42
C SER A 23 -4.60 7.67 -20.47
N ALA A 24 -5.55 8.47 -20.97
CA ALA A 24 -6.61 9.07 -20.17
C ALA A 24 -7.46 8.02 -19.43
N ILE A 25 -7.69 6.86 -20.05
CA ILE A 25 -8.45 5.75 -19.45
C ILE A 25 -7.50 4.75 -18.76
N GLY A 26 -6.33 4.50 -19.34
CA GLY A 26 -5.37 3.51 -18.86
C GLY A 26 -4.72 3.87 -17.53
N ILE A 27 -4.32 5.13 -17.34
CA ILE A 27 -3.69 5.59 -16.11
C ILE A 27 -4.60 5.41 -14.88
N PRO A 28 -5.86 5.92 -14.85
CA PRO A 28 -6.72 5.74 -13.69
C PRO A 28 -7.08 4.26 -13.45
N ALA A 29 -7.27 3.47 -14.52
CA ALA A 29 -7.53 2.03 -14.39
C ALA A 29 -6.34 1.29 -13.76
N TYR A 30 -5.11 1.54 -14.22
CA TYR A 30 -3.90 0.95 -13.67
C TYR A 30 -3.66 1.37 -12.21
N GLN A 31 -3.89 2.64 -11.88
CA GLN A 31 -3.81 3.11 -10.49
C GLN A 31 -4.83 2.39 -9.59
N ASN A 32 -6.05 2.16 -10.07
CA ASN A 32 -7.07 1.42 -9.33
C ASN A 32 -6.67 -0.05 -9.14
N TYR A 33 -6.06 -0.68 -10.14
CA TYR A 33 -5.50 -2.03 -10.01
C TYR A 33 -4.44 -2.10 -8.91
N LEU A 34 -3.47 -1.17 -8.91
CA LEU A 34 -2.46 -1.10 -7.86
C LEU A 34 -3.06 -0.83 -6.46
N ARG A 35 -4.10 -0.01 -6.37
CA ARG A 35 -4.82 0.23 -5.10
C ARG A 35 -5.52 -1.04 -4.60
N LYS A 36 -6.14 -1.81 -5.49
CA LYS A 36 -6.75 -3.11 -5.13
C LYS A 36 -5.69 -4.10 -4.66
N ALA A 37 -4.56 -4.20 -5.38
CA ALA A 37 -3.44 -5.04 -4.98
C ALA A 37 -2.89 -4.66 -3.58
N ALA A 38 -2.80 -3.35 -3.29
CA ALA A 38 -2.40 -2.86 -1.98
C ALA A 38 -3.40 -3.25 -0.87
N LEU A 39 -4.70 -3.18 -1.15
CA LEU A 39 -5.74 -3.59 -0.19
C LEU A 39 -5.73 -5.11 0.03
N THR A 40 -5.52 -5.91 -1.01
CA THR A 40 -5.40 -7.37 -0.85
C THR A 40 -4.17 -7.74 -0.02
N ASP A 41 -3.03 -7.06 -0.22
CA ASP A 41 -1.83 -7.28 0.62
C ASP A 41 -2.08 -6.89 2.09
N MET A 42 -2.74 -5.76 2.32
CA MET A 42 -3.17 -5.36 3.67
C MET A 42 -4.06 -6.43 4.32
N LEU A 43 -5.06 -6.94 3.59
CA LEU A 43 -5.96 -7.95 4.13
C LEU A 43 -5.20 -9.25 4.45
N GLN A 44 -4.33 -9.71 3.54
CA GLN A 44 -3.50 -10.90 3.74
C GLN A 44 -2.61 -10.78 4.98
N THR A 45 -2.03 -9.59 5.20
CA THR A 45 -1.20 -9.36 6.40
C THR A 45 -2.04 -9.31 7.68
N PHE A 46 -3.30 -8.88 7.63
CA PHE A 46 -4.19 -8.81 8.80
C PHE A 46 -4.79 -10.15 9.24
N VAL A 47 -5.03 -11.08 8.31
CA VAL A 47 -5.65 -12.39 8.61
C VAL A 47 -5.02 -13.11 9.82
N PRO A 48 -3.68 -13.28 9.93
CA PRO A 48 -3.08 -13.98 11.06
C PRO A 48 -3.25 -13.26 12.39
N TYR A 49 -3.34 -11.93 12.40
CA TYR A 49 -3.58 -11.15 13.62
C TYR A 49 -5.01 -11.34 14.11
N ARG A 50 -5.99 -11.37 13.20
CA ARG A 50 -7.39 -11.61 13.58
C ARG A 50 -7.53 -12.92 14.33
N THR A 51 -7.00 -14.01 13.76
CA THR A 51 -7.07 -15.33 14.38
C THR A 51 -6.32 -15.38 15.71
N ALA A 52 -5.15 -14.73 15.81
CA ALA A 52 -4.39 -14.69 17.05
C ALA A 52 -5.08 -13.85 18.15
N VAL A 53 -5.72 -12.74 17.78
CA VAL A 53 -6.52 -11.92 18.72
C VAL A 53 -7.75 -12.68 19.19
N GLU A 54 -8.44 -13.41 18.30
CA GLU A 54 -9.58 -14.26 18.66
C GLU A 54 -9.16 -15.34 19.67
N LEU A 55 -8.01 -16.00 19.44
CA LEU A 55 -7.45 -16.98 20.39
C LEU A 55 -7.07 -16.34 21.74
N CYS A 56 -6.37 -15.21 21.72
CA CYS A 56 -5.99 -14.48 22.93
C CYS A 56 -7.23 -14.07 23.75
N ALA A 57 -8.29 -13.61 23.09
CA ALA A 57 -9.53 -13.21 23.74
C ALA A 57 -10.24 -14.39 24.43
N LEU A 58 -10.21 -15.57 23.79
CA LEU A 58 -10.78 -16.80 24.35
C LEU A 58 -10.01 -17.28 25.57
N GLU A 59 -8.67 -17.20 25.54
CA GLU A 59 -7.82 -17.66 26.63
C GLU A 59 -7.82 -16.72 27.84
N HIS A 60 -7.84 -15.40 27.60
CA HIS A 60 -7.71 -14.38 28.65
C HIS A 60 -9.05 -13.75 29.05
N GLY A 61 -10.17 -14.20 28.48
CA GLY A 61 -11.51 -13.71 28.79
C GLY A 61 -11.77 -12.25 28.40
N GLY A 62 -10.97 -11.68 27.49
CA GLY A 62 -11.11 -10.30 27.05
C GLY A 62 -9.97 -9.83 26.15
N LEU A 63 -10.09 -8.62 25.60
CA LEU A 63 -9.15 -8.07 24.64
C LEU A 63 -8.01 -7.25 25.26
N ASN A 64 -8.06 -6.94 26.56
CA ASN A 64 -7.16 -5.98 27.19
C ASN A 64 -5.68 -6.36 27.19
N THR A 65 -5.37 -7.65 27.10
CA THR A 65 -4.00 -8.19 27.06
C THR A 65 -3.57 -8.62 25.66
N CYS A 66 -4.44 -8.44 24.66
CA CYS A 66 -4.22 -8.89 23.29
C CYS A 66 -3.52 -7.80 22.46
N ASP A 67 -2.26 -7.57 22.79
CA ASP A 67 -1.37 -6.65 22.10
C ASP A 67 -0.43 -7.39 21.14
N GLY A 68 0.00 -6.70 20.09
CA GLY A 68 0.93 -7.25 19.10
C GLY A 68 2.26 -7.65 19.73
N GLY A 69 2.76 -8.85 19.43
CA GLY A 69 3.96 -9.41 20.04
C GLY A 69 3.74 -10.04 21.43
N SER A 70 2.49 -10.12 21.91
CA SER A 70 2.12 -10.73 23.19
C SER A 70 1.07 -11.82 23.00
N ASN A 71 0.98 -12.78 23.93
CA ASN A 71 -0.09 -13.80 23.99
C ASN A 71 -0.34 -14.52 22.65
N GLY A 72 0.74 -14.92 21.97
CA GLY A 72 0.69 -15.63 20.68
C GLY A 72 0.38 -14.76 19.46
N ILE A 73 0.18 -13.45 19.63
CA ILE A 73 0.00 -12.50 18.53
C ILE A 73 1.38 -12.16 17.94
N PRO A 74 1.60 -12.33 16.62
CA PRO A 74 2.89 -12.02 16.00
C PRO A 74 3.26 -10.55 16.18
N SER A 75 4.56 -10.25 16.20
CA SER A 75 5.03 -8.87 16.22
C SER A 75 4.66 -8.16 14.91
N PRO A 76 4.23 -6.89 14.96
CA PRO A 76 3.82 -6.17 13.77
C PRO A 76 4.92 -6.06 12.72
N THR A 77 4.64 -6.56 11.51
CA THR A 77 5.58 -6.55 10.38
C THR A 77 5.15 -5.59 9.28
N THR A 78 6.10 -4.91 8.66
CA THR A 78 5.88 -4.01 7.53
C THR A 78 5.95 -4.74 6.19
N THR A 79 5.14 -4.33 5.22
CA THR A 79 5.22 -4.81 3.83
C THR A 79 5.42 -3.67 2.85
N ARG A 80 5.49 -3.99 1.56
CA ARG A 80 5.51 -2.99 0.48
C ARG A 80 4.31 -2.03 0.55
N TYR A 81 3.16 -2.49 1.01
CA TYR A 81 1.92 -1.69 1.07
C TYR A 81 1.52 -1.27 2.49
N VAL A 82 2.14 -1.84 3.54
CA VAL A 82 1.93 -1.51 4.95
C VAL A 82 3.21 -0.93 5.58
N SER A 83 3.20 0.35 5.95
CA SER A 83 4.37 1.01 6.56
C SER A 83 4.47 0.86 8.07
N ALA A 84 3.37 0.59 8.73
CA ALA A 84 3.32 0.27 10.15
C ALA A 84 2.08 -0.59 10.40
N MET A 85 2.21 -1.54 11.32
CA MET A 85 1.12 -2.35 11.84
C MET A 85 1.19 -2.24 13.37
N SER A 86 0.06 -2.23 14.04
CA SER A 86 0.00 -2.33 15.50
C SER A 86 -1.28 -3.03 15.90
N VAL A 87 -1.23 -3.84 16.96
CA VAL A 87 -2.40 -4.42 17.59
C VAL A 87 -2.39 -3.98 19.04
N ALA A 88 -3.43 -3.26 19.45
CA ALA A 88 -3.57 -2.76 20.81
C ALA A 88 -4.96 -3.12 21.34
N LYS A 89 -5.01 -3.87 22.44
CA LYS A 89 -6.26 -4.35 23.06
C LYS A 89 -7.22 -5.00 22.04
N GLY A 90 -6.69 -5.87 21.18
CA GLY A 90 -7.44 -6.52 20.10
C GLY A 90 -7.81 -5.64 18.91
N ARG A 91 -7.44 -4.35 18.91
CA ARG A 91 -7.63 -3.44 17.76
C ARG A 91 -6.38 -3.43 16.90
N GLY A 92 -6.49 -3.97 15.69
CA GLY A 92 -5.47 -3.87 14.65
C GLY A 92 -5.56 -2.56 13.87
N VAL A 93 -4.45 -1.85 13.72
CA VAL A 93 -4.31 -0.65 12.88
C VAL A 93 -3.11 -0.84 11.95
N ALA A 94 -3.34 -0.67 10.64
CA ALA A 94 -2.29 -0.68 9.63
C ALA A 94 -2.26 0.66 8.90
N ASP A 95 -1.09 1.28 8.91
CA ASP A 95 -0.82 2.45 8.10
C ASP A 95 -0.42 2.03 6.70
N ARG A 96 -1.09 2.63 5.70
CA ARG A 96 -0.72 2.48 4.30
C ARG A 96 0.68 3.06 4.08
N ALA A 97 1.52 2.34 3.33
CA ALA A 97 2.86 2.77 2.93
C ALA A 97 2.92 3.99 1.99
N ARG A 98 1.87 4.82 1.92
CA ARG A 98 1.86 6.04 1.12
C ARG A 98 2.95 6.98 1.66
N LYS A 99 3.75 7.55 0.74
CA LYS A 99 4.87 8.54 0.82
C LYS A 99 5.01 9.49 2.04
N SER A 100 4.06 9.53 2.96
CA SER A 100 4.07 10.23 4.24
C SER A 100 5.17 9.82 5.23
N GLN A 101 5.96 8.76 4.98
CA GLN A 101 7.19 8.55 5.76
C GLN A 101 8.14 9.77 5.66
N TRP A 102 8.08 10.55 4.58
CA TRP A 102 8.82 11.82 4.44
C TRP A 102 8.18 13.01 5.18
N ALA A 103 6.90 12.92 5.53
CA ALA A 103 6.19 13.94 6.31
C ALA A 103 6.29 13.66 7.81
N LYS A 104 6.20 12.38 8.23
CA LYS A 104 6.35 11.95 9.62
C LYS A 104 7.80 12.06 10.10
N ARG A 105 8.79 11.69 9.26
CA ARG A 105 10.23 11.89 9.56
C ARG A 105 10.64 13.37 9.71
N ARG A 106 9.90 14.32 9.14
CA ARG A 106 10.19 15.75 9.27
C ARG A 106 9.74 16.34 10.61
N HIS A 107 8.80 15.68 11.29
CA HIS A 107 8.32 16.09 12.60
C HIS A 107 9.17 15.48 13.74
N ASP A 108 9.81 14.32 13.51
CA ASP A 108 10.62 13.63 14.51
C ASP A 108 12.07 14.13 14.58
N THR A 109 12.60 14.80 13.55
CA THR A 109 13.97 15.36 13.54
C THR A 109 14.03 16.77 14.10
N GLY A 110 13.63 16.96 15.37
CA GLY A 110 13.63 18.23 16.10
C GLY A 110 14.87 19.12 15.88
N LEU A 111 14.80 19.94 14.83
CA LEU A 111 15.66 21.09 14.56
C LEU A 111 14.76 22.31 14.73
N GLY A 112 14.58 22.68 15.99
CA GLY A 112 14.25 24.03 16.42
C GLY A 112 15.48 24.63 17.08
#